data_AF-A0A3B9WE34-F1
#
_entry.id   AF-A0A3B9WE34-F1
#
_cell.length_a   1.000
_cell.length_b   1.000
_cell.length_c   1.000
_cell.angle_alpha   90.00
_cell.angle_beta   90.00
_cell.angle_gamma   90.00
#
_symmetry.space_group_name_H-M   'P 1'
#
loop_
_entity.id
_entity.type
_entity.pdbx_description
1 polymer ?
#
loop_
_entity_poly.entity_id
_entity_poly.type
_entity_poly.pdbx_seq_one_letter_code
_entity_poly.pdbx_strand_id
1 'polypeptide(L)'
;MSKQSIFGRIAQLAKANINAMIDSAEDPQKMLDQMVRDYTENIREAESAVAQTIGNLRLLEKDHAEDVQEAAQWGNKALAASNKAEEFRSSGKESEAQKFDNLAKVALQRQIQSESEARGVEPQIASQTEVVEKLKDGLNTMR
;
A
#
# COMPACT_ATOMS: atom_id res chain seq x y z
N MET A 1 16.03 19.17 -15.98
CA MET A 1 14.83 19.96 -15.59
C MET A 1 14.25 19.34 -14.33
N SER A 2 14.31 20.04 -13.20
CA SER A 2 13.85 19.54 -11.91
C SER A 2 12.35 19.24 -11.99
N LYS A 3 11.96 17.97 -11.85
CA LYS A 3 10.57 17.62 -11.55
C LYS A 3 10.27 18.18 -10.16
N GLN A 4 9.77 19.41 -10.09
CA GLN A 4 9.26 19.95 -8.83
C GLN A 4 8.09 19.04 -8.41
N SER A 5 8.24 18.40 -7.26
CA SER A 5 7.13 17.69 -6.61
C SER A 5 5.93 18.64 -6.47
N ILE A 6 4.71 18.10 -6.47
CA ILE A 6 3.48 18.87 -6.22
C ILE A 6 3.68 19.77 -4.98
N PHE A 7 4.20 19.20 -3.90
CA PHE A 7 4.56 19.94 -2.67
C PHE A 7 5.64 21.01 -2.88
N GLY A 8 6.56 20.82 -3.81
CA GLY A 8 7.58 21.83 -4.17
C GLY A 8 6.98 23.06 -4.85
N ARG A 9 5.94 22.88 -5.67
CA ARG A 9 5.20 24.01 -6.30
C ARG A 9 4.38 24.76 -5.27
N ILE A 10 3.70 24.03 -4.38
CA ILE A 10 2.90 24.59 -3.28
C ILE A 10 3.80 25.34 -2.28
N ALA A 11 4.93 24.77 -1.89
CA ALA A 11 5.90 25.43 -1.01
C ALA A 11 6.50 26.69 -1.68
N GLN A 12 6.66 26.70 -3.00
CA GLN A 12 7.11 27.89 -3.72
C GLN A 12 6.05 28.99 -3.74
N LEU A 13 4.76 28.65 -3.83
CA LEU A 13 3.66 29.62 -3.67
C LEU A 13 3.61 30.17 -2.24
N ALA A 14 3.79 29.33 -1.23
CA ALA A 14 3.81 29.74 0.18
C ALA A 14 5.07 30.54 0.56
N LYS A 15 6.21 30.26 -0.07
CA LYS A 15 7.52 30.87 0.21
C LYS A 15 7.93 31.93 -0.82
N ALA A 16 7.03 32.33 -1.71
CA ALA A 16 7.30 33.47 -2.58
C ALA A 16 7.51 34.70 -1.70
N ASN A 17 8.53 35.51 -1.99
CA ASN A 17 8.67 36.86 -1.43
C ASN A 17 7.52 37.71 -1.98
N ILE A 18 6.31 37.50 -1.45
CA ILE A 18 5.05 38.15 -1.86
C ILE A 18 5.26 39.67 -1.89
N ASN A 19 6.01 40.20 -0.93
CA ASN A 19 6.37 41.62 -0.86
C ASN A 19 7.11 42.11 -2.13
N ALA A 20 8.14 41.38 -2.60
CA ALA A 20 8.93 41.81 -3.75
C ALA A 20 8.18 41.69 -5.09
N MET A 21 7.23 40.75 -5.21
CA MET A 21 6.37 40.65 -6.40
C MET A 21 5.24 41.68 -6.38
N ILE A 22 4.63 41.93 -5.21
CA ILE A 22 3.60 42.96 -5.03
C ILE A 22 4.15 44.35 -5.38
N ASP A 23 5.36 44.68 -4.94
CA ASP A 23 5.99 45.98 -5.21
C ASP A 23 6.24 46.23 -6.71
N SER A 24 6.26 45.17 -7.52
CA SER A 24 6.51 45.20 -8.97
C SER A 24 5.27 44.95 -9.83
N ALA A 25 4.14 44.59 -9.23
CA ALA A 25 2.93 44.22 -9.95
C ALA A 25 2.11 45.46 -10.33
N GLU A 26 1.68 45.52 -11.59
CA GLU A 26 0.83 46.62 -12.09
C GLU A 26 -0.58 46.60 -11.47
N ASP A 27 -1.08 45.41 -11.14
CA ASP A 27 -2.31 45.19 -10.36
C ASP A 27 -2.08 44.07 -9.32
N PRO A 28 -1.63 44.43 -8.09
CA PRO A 28 -1.34 43.47 -7.04
C PRO A 28 -2.57 42.67 -6.58
N GLN A 29 -3.77 43.26 -6.64
CA GLN A 29 -5.00 42.57 -6.22
C GLN A 29 -5.31 41.42 -7.17
N LYS A 30 -5.30 41.68 -8.48
CA LYS A 30 -5.52 40.65 -9.49
C LYS A 30 -4.47 39.54 -9.46
N MET A 31 -3.21 39.89 -9.15
CA MET A 31 -2.14 38.91 -8.96
C MET A 31 -2.42 38.00 -7.76
N LEU A 32 -2.78 38.56 -6.60
CA LEU A 32 -3.11 37.79 -5.41
C LEU A 32 -4.33 36.88 -5.64
N ASP A 33 -5.36 37.38 -6.30
CA ASP A 33 -6.54 36.59 -6.68
C ASP A 33 -6.16 35.40 -7.57
N GLN A 34 -5.23 35.60 -8.51
CA GLN A 34 -4.74 34.51 -9.36
C GLN A 34 -3.91 33.50 -8.56
N MET A 35 -3.05 33.96 -7.66
CA MET A 35 -2.26 33.09 -6.79
C MET A 35 -3.15 32.22 -5.89
N VAL A 36 -4.23 32.78 -5.34
CA VAL A 36 -5.21 32.01 -4.54
C VAL A 36 -5.89 30.95 -5.40
N ARG A 37 -6.29 31.27 -6.63
CA ARG A 37 -6.88 30.30 -7.57
C ARG A 37 -5.90 29.18 -7.90
N ASP A 38 -4.67 29.51 -8.27
CA ASP A 38 -3.63 28.53 -8.60
C ASP A 38 -3.28 27.66 -7.40
N TYR A 39 -3.21 28.23 -6.20
CA TYR A 39 -2.98 27.48 -4.96
C TYR A 39 -4.13 26.51 -4.66
N THR A 40 -5.37 26.96 -4.84
CA THR A 40 -6.58 26.11 -4.67
C THR A 40 -6.59 24.95 -5.65
N GLU A 41 -6.26 25.19 -6.93
CA GLU A 41 -6.17 24.10 -7.93
C GLU A 41 -5.03 23.12 -7.60
N ASN A 42 -3.88 23.63 -7.16
CA ASN A 42 -2.77 22.76 -6.71
C ASN A 42 -3.15 21.92 -5.48
N ILE A 43 -3.93 22.44 -4.54
CA ILE A 43 -4.48 21.65 -3.43
C ILE A 43 -5.35 20.52 -3.99
N ARG A 44 -6.27 20.82 -4.90
CA ARG A 44 -7.17 19.82 -5.50
C ARG A 44 -6.41 18.73 -6.26
N GLU A 45 -5.36 19.10 -7.02
CA GLU A 45 -4.47 18.15 -7.68
C GLU A 45 -3.76 17.25 -6.65
N ALA A 46 -3.25 17.84 -5.57
CA ALA A 46 -2.59 17.11 -4.49
C ALA A 46 -3.57 16.12 -3.83
N GLU A 47 -4.79 16.54 -3.50
CA GLU A 47 -5.84 15.68 -2.93
C GLU A 47 -6.11 14.46 -3.79
N SER A 48 -6.23 14.65 -5.11
CA SER A 48 -6.44 13.56 -6.07
C SER A 48 -5.27 12.57 -6.07
N ALA A 49 -4.03 13.07 -6.08
CA ALA A 49 -2.84 12.22 -6.05
C ALA A 49 -2.71 11.45 -4.73
N VAL A 50 -3.03 12.08 -3.59
CA VAL A 50 -3.06 11.42 -2.29
C VAL A 50 -4.12 10.31 -2.27
N ALA A 51 -5.32 10.59 -2.77
CA ALA A 51 -6.41 9.62 -2.85
C ALA A 51 -6.04 8.40 -3.71
N GLN A 52 -5.39 8.61 -4.86
CA GLN A 52 -4.89 7.52 -5.70
C GLN A 52 -3.84 6.67 -4.97
N THR A 53 -2.92 7.33 -4.25
CA THR A 53 -1.87 6.63 -3.50
C THR A 53 -2.45 5.78 -2.36
N ILE A 54 -3.45 6.31 -1.64
CA ILE A 54 -4.21 5.57 -0.64
C ILE A 54 -4.93 4.37 -1.27
N GLY A 55 -5.54 4.56 -2.43
CA GLY A 55 -6.20 3.48 -3.16
C GLY A 55 -5.24 2.34 -3.49
N ASN A 56 -4.06 2.66 -4.00
CA ASN A 56 -3.02 1.67 -4.31
C ASN A 56 -2.54 0.93 -3.05
N LEU A 57 -2.33 1.65 -1.93
CA LEU A 57 -1.97 1.03 -0.65
C LEU A 57 -3.04 0.02 -0.20
N ARG A 58 -4.32 0.40 -0.27
CA ARG A 58 -5.43 -0.49 0.13
C ARG A 58 -5.54 -1.76 -0.71
N LEU A 59 -5.25 -1.66 -2.01
CA LEU A 59 -5.19 -2.85 -2.87
C LEU A 59 -4.05 -3.77 -2.42
N LEU A 60 -2.87 -3.21 -2.16
CA LEU A 60 -1.71 -3.97 -1.69
C LEU A 60 -1.96 -4.65 -0.32
N GLU A 61 -2.59 -3.93 0.61
CA GLU A 61 -2.99 -4.46 1.92
C GLU A 61 -4.03 -5.58 1.79
N LYS A 62 -4.95 -5.46 0.82
CA LYS A 62 -5.96 -6.47 0.53
C LYS A 62 -5.31 -7.74 -0.02
N ASP A 63 -4.42 -7.61 -1.00
CA ASP A 63 -3.69 -8.74 -1.59
C ASP A 63 -2.87 -9.47 -0.50
N HIS A 64 -2.14 -8.72 0.35
CA HIS A 64 -1.44 -9.28 1.49
C HIS A 64 -2.37 -10.05 2.46
N ALA A 65 -3.55 -9.49 2.77
CA ALA A 65 -4.51 -10.16 3.64
C ALA A 65 -5.05 -11.46 3.02
N GLU A 66 -5.23 -11.49 1.69
CA GLU A 66 -5.63 -12.69 0.94
C GLU A 66 -4.54 -13.77 1.00
N ASP A 67 -3.27 -13.42 0.81
CA ASP A 67 -2.13 -14.34 0.93
C ASP A 67 -2.00 -14.95 2.34
N VAL A 68 -2.16 -14.11 3.37
CA VAL A 68 -2.17 -14.58 4.77
C VAL A 68 -3.32 -15.54 5.04
N GLN A 69 -4.51 -15.24 4.51
CA GLN A 69 -5.66 -16.11 4.64
C GLN A 69 -5.45 -17.44 3.88
N GLU A 70 -4.88 -17.38 2.68
CA GLU A 70 -4.59 -18.56 1.86
C GLU A 70 -3.55 -19.46 2.55
N ALA A 71 -2.49 -18.88 3.11
CA ALA A 71 -1.51 -19.60 3.93
C ALA A 71 -2.18 -20.38 5.07
N ALA A 72 -3.07 -19.72 5.83
CA ALA A 72 -3.80 -20.36 6.93
C ALA A 72 -4.72 -21.50 6.43
N GLN A 73 -5.39 -21.31 5.30
CA GLN A 73 -6.24 -22.34 4.70
C GLN A 73 -5.42 -23.57 4.25
N TRP A 74 -4.26 -23.37 3.62
CA TRP A 74 -3.38 -24.46 3.23
C TRP A 74 -2.76 -25.16 4.44
N GLY A 75 -2.39 -24.44 5.50
CA GLY A 75 -1.95 -25.03 6.76
C GLY A 75 -3.02 -25.91 7.41
N ASN A 76 -4.27 -25.47 7.41
CA ASN A 76 -5.39 -26.29 7.90
C ASN A 76 -5.59 -27.56 7.06
N LYS A 77 -5.46 -27.47 5.73
CA LYS A 77 -5.53 -28.63 4.83
C LYS A 77 -4.36 -29.59 5.06
N ALA A 78 -3.14 -29.06 5.27
CA ALA A 78 -1.96 -29.86 5.56
C ALA A 78 -2.13 -30.63 6.88
N LEU A 79 -2.60 -29.96 7.92
CA LEU A 79 -2.87 -30.58 9.23
C LEU A 79 -3.93 -31.67 9.11
N ALA A 80 -5.05 -31.39 8.45
CA ALA A 80 -6.12 -32.38 8.25
C ALA A 80 -5.62 -33.60 7.46
N ALA A 81 -4.83 -33.39 6.41
CA ALA A 81 -4.25 -34.47 5.62
C ALA A 81 -3.25 -35.30 6.44
N SER A 82 -2.40 -34.66 7.25
CA SER A 82 -1.44 -35.33 8.13
C SER A 82 -2.14 -36.18 9.20
N ASN A 83 -3.17 -35.63 9.86
CA ASN A 83 -3.99 -36.38 10.82
C ASN A 83 -4.63 -37.60 10.17
N LYS A 84 -5.15 -37.45 8.94
CA LYS A 84 -5.76 -38.57 8.21
C LYS A 84 -4.73 -39.63 7.81
N ALA A 85 -3.52 -39.23 7.43
CA ALA A 85 -2.43 -40.17 7.17
C ALA A 85 -2.10 -41.01 8.41
N GLU A 86 -2.06 -40.37 9.59
CA GLU A 86 -1.83 -41.05 10.86
C GLU A 86 -2.92 -42.08 11.17
N GLU A 87 -4.20 -41.73 11.01
CA GLU A 87 -5.32 -42.66 11.19
C GLU A 87 -5.23 -43.90 10.27
N PHE A 88 -4.80 -43.70 9.01
CA PHE A 88 -4.60 -44.81 8.08
C PHE A 88 -3.42 -45.68 8.51
N ARG A 89 -2.31 -45.08 8.94
CA ARG A 89 -1.14 -45.79 9.43
C ARG A 89 -1.46 -46.62 10.66
N SER A 90 -2.18 -46.06 11.62
CA SER A 90 -2.63 -46.76 12.84
C SER A 90 -3.60 -47.90 12.53
N SER A 91 -4.29 -47.84 11.39
CA SER A 91 -5.21 -48.88 10.91
C SER A 91 -4.54 -49.91 9.98
N GLY A 92 -3.21 -49.87 9.81
CA GLY A 92 -2.45 -50.77 8.94
C GLY A 92 -2.62 -50.50 7.44
N LYS A 93 -3.16 -49.34 7.05
CA LYS A 93 -3.44 -48.93 5.66
C LYS A 93 -2.32 -48.02 5.13
N GLU A 94 -1.13 -48.61 4.95
CA GLU A 94 0.08 -47.85 4.62
C GLU A 94 0.01 -47.12 3.27
N SER A 95 -0.64 -47.72 2.26
CA SER A 95 -0.78 -47.07 0.94
C SER A 95 -1.66 -45.82 1.00
N GLU A 96 -2.75 -45.86 1.77
CA GLU A 96 -3.62 -44.71 2.02
C GLU A 96 -2.91 -43.64 2.84
N ALA A 97 -2.16 -44.03 3.86
CA ALA A 97 -1.35 -43.09 4.65
C ALA A 97 -0.39 -42.30 3.76
N GLN A 98 0.35 -42.99 2.88
CA GLN A 98 1.28 -42.35 1.94
C GLN A 98 0.60 -41.36 0.98
N LYS A 99 -0.64 -41.65 0.53
CA LYS A 99 -1.40 -40.72 -0.31
C LYS A 99 -1.71 -39.42 0.44
N PHE A 100 -2.14 -39.52 1.70
CA PHE A 100 -2.45 -38.35 2.53
C PHE A 100 -1.20 -37.60 2.98
N ASP A 101 -0.07 -38.28 3.22
CA ASP A 101 1.23 -37.64 3.46
C ASP A 101 1.66 -36.80 2.24
N ASN A 102 1.43 -37.30 1.02
CA ASN A 102 1.70 -36.53 -0.20
C ASN A 102 0.77 -35.32 -0.34
N LEU A 103 -0.52 -35.43 0.03
CA LEU A 103 -1.44 -34.29 0.06
C LEU A 103 -0.99 -33.24 1.10
N ALA A 104 -0.54 -33.68 2.27
CA ALA A 104 -0.01 -32.78 3.30
C ALA A 104 1.22 -32.02 2.81
N LYS A 105 2.15 -32.70 2.12
CA LYS A 105 3.33 -32.06 1.51
C LYS A 105 2.96 -30.99 0.48
N VAL A 106 2.02 -31.28 -0.42
CA VAL A 106 1.55 -30.31 -1.42
C VAL A 106 0.88 -29.11 -0.74
N ALA A 107 0.05 -29.35 0.27
CA ALA A 107 -0.59 -28.28 1.02
C ALA A 107 0.45 -27.41 1.76
N LEU A 108 1.47 -28.00 2.39
CA LEU A 108 2.56 -27.26 3.02
C LEU A 108 3.36 -26.42 2.03
N GLN A 109 3.64 -26.95 0.83
CA GLN A 109 4.32 -26.19 -0.21
C GLN A 109 3.52 -24.93 -0.60
N ARG A 110 2.19 -25.06 -0.72
CA ARG A 110 1.32 -23.92 -1.02
C ARG A 110 1.24 -22.93 0.14
N GLN A 111 1.15 -23.41 1.38
CA GLN A 111 1.22 -22.56 2.57
C GLN A 111 2.52 -21.74 2.56
N ILE A 112 3.67 -22.39 2.37
CA ILE A 112 4.98 -21.71 2.36
C ILE A 112 5.04 -20.67 1.23
N GLN A 113 4.49 -20.96 0.06
CA GLN A 113 4.44 -20.01 -1.04
C GLN A 113 3.64 -18.75 -0.67
N SER A 114 2.41 -18.91 -0.18
CA SER A 114 1.57 -17.77 0.23
C SER A 114 2.17 -17.01 1.41
N GLU A 115 2.79 -17.69 2.38
CA GLU A 115 3.54 -17.02 3.45
C GLU A 115 4.72 -16.20 2.92
N SER A 116 5.41 -16.69 1.88
CA SER A 116 6.53 -15.99 1.27
C SER A 116 6.05 -14.76 0.49
N GLU A 117 4.92 -14.85 -0.20
CA GLU A 117 4.29 -13.75 -0.93
C GLU A 117 3.84 -12.65 0.03
N ALA A 118 3.12 -13.03 1.10
CA ALA A 118 2.73 -12.10 2.17
C ALA A 118 3.95 -11.38 2.78
N ARG A 119 4.98 -12.13 3.20
CA ARG A 119 6.21 -11.52 3.76
C ARG A 119 6.95 -10.65 2.74
N GLY A 120 6.90 -11.00 1.46
CA GLY A 120 7.57 -10.26 0.40
C GLY A 120 7.01 -8.85 0.21
N VAL A 121 5.71 -8.65 0.48
CA VAL A 121 5.02 -7.37 0.27
C VAL A 121 4.97 -6.48 1.52
N GLU A 122 5.20 -7.02 2.72
CA GLU A 122 5.23 -6.26 3.98
C GLU A 122 6.12 -5.00 3.94
N PRO A 123 7.37 -5.03 3.42
CA PRO A 123 8.22 -3.83 3.37
C PRO A 123 7.65 -2.75 2.44
N GLN A 124 6.98 -3.16 1.37
CA GLN A 124 6.35 -2.24 0.43
C GLN A 124 5.12 -1.57 1.05
N ILE A 125 4.28 -2.33 1.77
CA ILE A 125 3.15 -1.78 2.53
C ILE A 125 3.65 -0.77 3.57
N ALA A 126 4.69 -1.11 4.33
CA ALA A 126 5.24 -0.22 5.34
C ALA A 126 5.75 1.11 4.73
N SER A 127 6.53 1.02 3.64
CA SER A 127 7.03 2.20 2.92
C SER A 127 5.89 3.05 2.35
N GLN A 128 4.90 2.41 1.73
CA GLN A 128 3.78 3.11 1.12
C GLN A 128 2.86 3.75 2.16
N THR A 129 2.73 3.15 3.35
CA THR A 129 2.04 3.73 4.51
C THR A 129 2.72 5.02 4.97
N GLU A 130 4.05 5.01 5.12
CA GLU A 130 4.81 6.21 5.48
C GLU A 130 4.64 7.33 4.45
N VAL A 131 4.64 6.99 3.16
CA VAL A 131 4.37 7.94 2.09
C VAL A 131 2.96 8.52 2.21
N VAL A 132 1.94 7.68 2.41
CA VAL A 132 0.55 8.14 2.58
C VAL A 132 0.42 9.08 3.77
N GLU A 133 1.04 8.79 4.91
CA GLU A 133 1.00 9.69 6.07
C GLU A 133 1.68 11.03 5.79
N LYS A 134 2.88 11.04 5.20
CA LYS A 134 3.55 12.30 4.79
C LYS A 134 2.72 13.12 3.81
N LEU A 135 2.05 12.45 2.86
CA LEU A 135 1.18 13.10 1.89
C LEU A 135 -0.05 13.73 2.56
N LYS A 136 -0.67 13.03 3.52
CA LYS A 136 -1.80 13.52 4.31
C LYS A 136 -1.41 14.72 5.17
N ASP A 137 -0.27 14.64 5.86
CA ASP A 137 0.25 15.74 6.68
C ASP A 137 0.58 16.99 5.85
N GLY A 138 1.23 16.77 4.69
CA GLY A 138 1.51 17.83 3.73
C GLY A 138 0.24 18.52 3.26
N LEU A 139 -0.80 17.75 2.91
CA LEU A 139 -2.10 18.29 2.50
C LEU A 139 -2.79 19.06 3.62
N ASN A 140 -2.74 18.56 4.86
CA ASN A 140 -3.31 19.26 6.02
C ASN A 140 -2.62 20.59 6.29
N THR A 141 -1.32 20.69 6.05
CA THR A 141 -0.55 21.95 6.20
C THR A 141 -0.94 22.99 5.15
N MET A 142 -1.50 22.56 4.01
CA MET A 142 -1.85 23.44 2.90
C MET A 142 -3.23 24.07 3.04
N ARG A 143 -4.12 23.46 3.84
CA ARG A 143 -5.48 23.91 4.11
C ARG A 143 -5.50 24.97 5.20
#